data_AF-H1HG37-F1
#
_entry.id   AF-H1HG37-F1
#
_cell.length_a   1.000
_cell.length_b   1.000
_cell.length_c   1.000
_cell.angle_alpha   90.00
_cell.angle_beta   90.00
_cell.angle_gamma   90.00
#
_symmetry.space_group_name_H-M   'P 1'
#
loop_
_entity.id
_entity.type
_entity.pdbx_description
1 polymer ?
#
loop_
_entity_poly.entity_id
_entity_poly.type
_entity_poly.pdbx_seq_one_letter_code
_entity_poly.pdbx_strand_id
1 'polypeptide(L)' 'MKKNSKLGLSYSLPINIWLTIFFLIPILIILSYSFLKRGTYGGVEFKLSFETFNIFVDKVFLKIQ' A
#
# COMPACT_ATOMS: atom_id res chain seq x y z
N MET A 1 -32.12 -27.67 5.40
CA MET A 1 -32.28 -26.25 5.85
C MET A 1 -30.99 -25.48 5.53
N LYS A 2 -30.89 -24.79 4.39
CA LYS A 2 -29.64 -24.09 3.96
C LYS A 2 -29.95 -22.74 3.31
N LYS A 3 -30.76 -21.90 3.98
CA LYS A 3 -31.25 -20.61 3.43
C LYS A 3 -30.73 -19.37 4.18
N ASN A 4 -30.10 -19.53 5.35
CA ASN A 4 -29.74 -18.41 6.22
C ASN A 4 -28.31 -17.86 6.03
N SER A 5 -27.39 -18.61 5.39
CA SER A 5 -25.99 -18.18 5.23
C SER A 5 -25.82 -17.02 4.24
N LYS A 6 -26.64 -16.96 3.17
CA LYS A 6 -26.58 -15.87 2.19
C LYS A 6 -27.07 -14.53 2.76
N LEU A 7 -28.03 -14.57 3.69
CA LEU A 7 -28.55 -13.38 4.35
C LEU A 7 -27.48 -12.77 5.29
N GLY A 8 -26.86 -13.59 6.14
CA GLY A 8 -25.75 -13.13 7.01
C GLY A 8 -24.59 -12.52 6.22
N LEU A 9 -24.20 -13.14 5.10
CA LEU A 9 -23.20 -12.59 4.18
C LEU A 9 -23.65 -11.23 3.60
N SER A 10 -24.89 -11.11 3.13
CA SER A 10 -25.42 -9.86 2.58
C SER A 10 -25.42 -8.70 3.58
N TYR A 11 -25.72 -8.96 4.86
CA TYR A 11 -25.70 -7.92 5.89
C TYR A 11 -24.28 -7.60 6.38
N SER A 12 -23.36 -8.58 6.35
CA SER A 12 -21.95 -8.37 6.72
C SER A 12 -21.10 -7.74 5.60
N LEU A 13 -21.58 -7.76 4.35
CA LEU A 13 -20.84 -7.24 3.19
C LEU A 13 -20.53 -5.73 3.28
N PRO A 14 -21.50 -4.84 3.59
CA PRO A 14 -21.26 -3.41 3.70
C PRO A 14 -20.21 -3.05 4.75
N ILE A 15 -20.27 -3.69 5.93
CA ILE A 15 -19.32 -3.44 7.01
C ILE A 15 -17.92 -3.97 6.67
N ASN A 16 -17.82 -5.13 6.00
CA ASN A 16 -16.53 -5.65 5.52
C ASN A 16 -15.91 -4.75 4.46
N ILE A 17 -16.70 -4.21 3.53
CA ILE A 17 -16.24 -3.25 2.52
C ILE A 17 -15.74 -1.98 3.21
N TRP A 18 -16.51 -1.44 4.16
CA TRP A 18 -16.13 -0.24 4.91
C TRP A 18 -14.81 -0.43 5.66
N LEU A 19 -14.67 -1.56 6.37
CA LEU A 19 -13.46 -1.89 7.10
C LEU A 19 -12.28 -2.05 6.14
N THR A 20 -12.46 -2.75 5.02
CA THR A 20 -11.42 -2.94 4.01
C THR A 20 -10.95 -1.60 3.45
N ILE A 21 -11.87 -0.70 3.09
CA ILE A 21 -11.54 0.63 2.59
C ILE A 21 -10.74 1.42 3.63
N PHE A 22 -11.14 1.36 4.91
CA PHE A 22 -10.43 2.04 5.99
C PHE A 22 -8.98 1.59 6.13
N PHE A 23 -8.68 0.30 5.93
CA PHE A 23 -7.31 -0.20 5.92
C PHE A 23 -6.58 0.04 4.59
N LEU A 24 -7.30 0.00 3.47
CA LEU A 24 -6.72 0.14 2.13
C LEU A 24 -6.28 1.58 1.84
N ILE A 25 -7.06 2.58 2.30
CA ILE A 25 -6.73 4.01 2.14
C ILE A 25 -5.34 4.37 2.69
N PRO A 26 -4.99 4.11 3.97
CA PRO A 26 -3.68 4.48 4.50
C PRO A 26 -2.54 3.75 3.79
N ILE A 27 -2.75 2.49 3.38
CA ILE A 27 -1.77 1.73 2.59
C ILE A 27 -1.54 2.40 1.23
N LEU A 28 -2.60 2.79 0.53
CA LEU A 28 -2.52 3.48 -0.76
C LEU A 28 -1.83 4.84 -0.64
N ILE A 29 -2.08 5.58 0.45
CA ILE A 29 -1.39 6.85 0.73
C ILE A 29 0.12 6.60 0.86
N ILE A 30 0.52 5.64 1.70
CA ILE A 30 1.95 5.32 1.91
C ILE A 30 2.60 4.81 0.62
N LEU A 31 1.93 3.91 -0.11
CA LEU A 31 2.42 3.42 -1.40
C LEU A 31 2.63 4.57 -2.37
N SER A 32 1.65 5.45 -2.52
CA SER A 32 1.75 6.64 -3.36
C SER A 32 2.97 7.47 -2.93
N TYR A 33 3.06 7.84 -1.65
CA TYR A 33 4.20 8.58 -1.11
C TYR A 33 5.55 7.88 -1.31
N SER A 34 5.61 6.55 -1.30
CA SER A 34 6.84 5.80 -1.53
C SER A 34 7.38 5.95 -2.96
N PHE A 35 6.52 6.28 -3.93
CA PHE A 35 6.94 6.58 -5.30
C PHE A 35 7.32 8.05 -5.50
N LEU A 36 6.90 8.94 -4.59
CA LEU A 36 7.28 10.34 -4.65
C LEU A 36 8.69 10.52 -4.06
N LYS A 37 9.57 11.18 -4.82
CA LYS A 37 10.93 11.46 -4.35
C LYS A 37 10.88 12.51 -3.24
N ARG A 38 11.58 12.23 -2.13
CA ARG A 38 11.90 13.26 -1.13
C ARG A 38 12.72 14.34 -1.82
N GLY A 39 12.14 15.52 -1.99
CA GLY A 39 12.81 16.70 -2.49
C GLY A 39 13.95 17.11 -1.55
N THR A 40 15.02 17.65 -2.12
CA THR A 40 16.26 18.04 -1.43
C THR A 40 16.06 19.04 -0.30
N TYR A 41 14.96 19.80 -0.31
CA TYR A 41 14.62 20.80 0.71
C TYR A 41 13.39 20.43 1.56
N GLY A 42 13.02 19.15 1.63
CA GLY A 42 11.92 18.66 2.46
C GLY A 42 10.53 18.71 1.83
N GLY A 43 10.42 19.16 0.57
CA GLY A 43 9.21 19.00 -0.25
C GLY A 43 9.07 17.60 -0.83
N VAL A 44 7.92 17.27 -1.39
CA VAL A 44 7.69 16.04 -2.16
C VAL A 44 7.68 16.41 -3.63
N GLU A 45 8.59 15.85 -4.43
CA GLU A 45 8.53 16.03 -5.88
C GLU A 45 7.60 14.96 -6.47
N PHE A 46 6.57 15.40 -7.20
CA PHE A 46 5.68 14.53 -7.99
C PHE A 46 6.38 13.97 -9.24
N LYS A 47 7.60 13.47 -9.08
CA LYS A 47 8.32 12.68 -10.07
C LYS A 47 8.31 11.25 -9.57
N LEU A 48 7.63 10.37 -10.30
CA LEU A 48 7.70 8.93 -10.08
C LEU A 48 9.15 8.50 -10.28
N SER A 49 9.89 8.32 -9.18
CA SER A 49 11.29 7.95 -9.22
C SER A 49 11.48 6.59 -8.54
N PHE A 50 11.87 5.60 -9.33
CA PHE A 50 12.31 4.30 -8.83
C PHE A 50 13.76 4.32 -8.33
N GLU A 51 14.43 5.48 -8.35
CA GLU A 51 15.82 5.59 -7.89
C GLU A 51 16.01 5.16 -6.43
N THR A 52 15.00 5.34 -5.58
CA THR A 52 15.02 4.86 -4.19
C THR A 52 15.18 3.34 -4.12
N PHE A 53 14.65 2.59 -5.08
CA PHE A 53 14.77 1.13 -5.12
C PHE A 53 16.16 0.65 -5.55
N ASN A 54 16.93 1.49 -6.25
CA ASN A 54 18.27 1.10 -6.72
C ASN A 54 19.27 0.88 -5.57
N ILE A 55 19.08 1.56 -4.43
CA ILE A 55 19.91 1.34 -3.22
C ILE A 55 19.70 -0.09 -2.68
N PHE A 56 18.49 -0.63 -2.75
CA PHE A 56 18.18 -1.99 -2.29
C PHE A 56 18.75 -3.08 -3.22
N VAL A 57 19.00 -2.75 -4.49
CA VAL A 57 19.58 -3.66 -5.49
C VAL A 57 21.11 -3.54 -5.51
N ASP A 58 21.69 -2.69 -4.67
CA ASP A 58 23.13 -2.49 -4.65
C ASP A 58 23.86 -3.79 -4.31
N LYS A 59 24.85 -4.11 -5.15
CA LYS A 59 25.66 -5.35 -5.06
C LYS A 59 26.43 -5.42 -3.74
N VAL A 60 26.61 -4.30 -3.04
CA VAL A 60 27.17 -4.23 -1.70
C VAL A 60 26.43 -5.14 -0.73
N PHE A 61 25.09 -5.21 -0.79
CA PHE A 61 24.29 -6.10 0.07
C PHE A 61 24.33 -7.56 -0.38
N LEU A 62 24.48 -7.81 -1.69
CA LEU A 62 24.66 -9.17 -2.21
C LEU A 62 26.05 -9.76 -1.92
N LYS A 63 27.06 -8.92 -1.64
CA LYS A 63 28.45 -9.33 -1.44
C LYS A 63 28.84 -9.49 0.03
N ILE A 64 27.87 -9.49 0.95
CA ILE A 64 28.13 -9.89 2.34
C ILE A 64 28.17 -11.42 2.36
N GLN A 65 29.34 -11.95 2.03
CA GLN A 65 29.75 -13.33 2.28
C GLN A 65 30.97 -13.30 3.21
#